data_AF-A0A8S0H2S3-F1
#
_entry.id   AF-A0A8S0H2S3-F1
#
_cell.length_a   1.000
_cell.length_b   1.000
_cell.length_c   1.000
_cell.angle_alpha   90.00
_cell.angle_beta   90.00
_cell.angle_gamma   90.00
#
_symmetry.space_group_name_H-M   'P 1'
#
loop_
_entity.id
_entity.type
_entity.pdbx_description
1 polymer ?
#
loop_
_entity_poly.entity_id
_entity_poly.type
_entity_poly.pdbx_seq_one_letter_code
_entity_poly.pdbx_strand_id
1 'polypeptide(L)' 'MSRTKAKNTFTLADQIRATAHVECRKDEAVIDEIPMAYKDIDQVMHAQRELVEVLHTLRQVVCVKG' A
#
# COMPACT_ATOMS: atom_id res chain seq x y z
N MET A 1 4.34 7.92 -5.65
CA MET A 1 4.92 7.62 -6.97
C MET A 1 3.84 7.83 -8.04
N SER A 2 4.17 8.08 -9.32
CA SER A 2 3.14 8.07 -10.38
C SER A 2 2.77 6.63 -10.75
N ARG A 3 1.55 6.40 -11.26
CA ARG A 3 1.08 5.07 -11.69
C ARG A 3 1.99 4.44 -12.73
N THR A 4 2.36 5.20 -13.76
CA THR A 4 3.29 4.74 -14.81
C THR A 4 4.65 4.37 -14.24
N LYS A 5 5.19 5.17 -13.31
CA LYS A 5 6.47 4.85 -12.67
C LYS A 5 6.37 3.56 -11.85
N ALA A 6 5.27 3.34 -11.14
CA ALA A 6 5.07 2.10 -10.38
C ALA A 6 5.04 0.86 -11.29
N LYS A 7 4.28 0.90 -12.39
CA LYS A 7 4.23 -0.20 -13.38
C LYS A 7 5.59 -0.51 -14.03
N ASN A 8 6.43 0.50 -14.20
CA ASN A 8 7.77 0.33 -14.76
C ASN A 8 8.83 -0.09 -13.71
N THR A 9 8.54 0.05 -12.41
CA THR A 9 9.50 -0.21 -11.33
C THR A 9 9.29 -1.57 -10.67
N PHE A 10 8.03 -2.00 -10.56
CA PHE A 10 7.65 -3.18 -9.80
C PHE A 10 7.10 -4.28 -10.67
N THR A 11 7.25 -5.51 -10.19
CA THR A 11 6.78 -6.73 -10.85
C THR A 11 5.59 -7.33 -10.11
N LEU A 12 4.92 -8.28 -10.77
CA LEU A 12 3.88 -9.09 -10.12
C LEU A 12 4.40 -9.85 -8.91
N ALA A 13 5.63 -10.36 -8.96
CA ALA A 13 6.26 -11.04 -7.84
C ALA A 13 6.44 -10.10 -6.63
N ASP A 14 6.78 -8.82 -6.88
CA ASP A 14 6.86 -7.82 -5.83
C ASP A 14 5.49 -7.57 -5.19
N GLN A 15 4.43 -7.48 -6.01
CA GLN A 15 3.06 -7.32 -5.52
C GLN A 15 2.65 -8.50 -4.62
N ILE A 16 2.94 -9.73 -5.04
CA ILE A 16 2.65 -10.95 -4.27
C ILE A 16 3.41 -10.93 -2.94
N ARG A 17 4.71 -10.62 -2.95
CA ARG A 17 5.52 -10.56 -1.72
C ARG A 17 5.04 -9.46 -0.79
N ALA A 18 4.79 -8.25 -1.31
CA ALA A 18 4.37 -7.10 -0.51
C ALA A 18 2.98 -7.30 0.13
N THR A 19 2.13 -8.11 -0.51
CA THR A 19 0.77 -8.40 -0.03
C THR A 19 0.62 -9.82 0.55
N ALA A 20 1.71 -10.51 0.86
CA ALA A 20 1.67 -11.91 1.33
C ALA A 20 0.85 -12.14 2.61
N HIS A 21 0.67 -11.09 3.42
CA HIS A 21 -0.08 -11.12 4.68
C HIS A 21 -1.54 -10.65 4.53
N VAL A 22 -1.99 -10.39 3.30
CA VAL A 22 -3.35 -9.92 2.99
C VAL A 22 -3.95 -10.76 1.86
N GLU A 23 -5.19 -11.19 2.06
CA GLU A 23 -5.99 -11.74 0.96
C GLU A 23 -6.48 -10.62 0.04
N CYS A 24 -6.03 -10.63 -1.21
CA CYS A 24 -6.32 -9.58 -2.18
C CYS A 24 -6.04 -10.05 -3.60
N ARG A 25 -6.55 -9.30 -4.57
CA ARG A 25 -6.20 -9.45 -5.99
C ARG A 25 -4.68 -9.27 -6.18
N LYS A 26 -4.06 -10.19 -6.90
CA LYS A 26 -2.61 -10.27 -7.15
C LYS A 26 -2.37 -10.48 -8.66
N ASP A 27 -2.82 -9.53 -9.46
CA ASP A 27 -2.61 -9.49 -10.91
C ASP A 27 -1.88 -8.20 -11.34
N GLU A 28 -1.48 -8.12 -12.61
CA GLU A 28 -0.73 -6.97 -13.12
C GLU A 28 -1.52 -5.67 -13.09
N ALA A 29 -2.86 -5.75 -13.10
CA ALA A 29 -3.73 -4.59 -13.11
C ALA A 29 -3.69 -3.79 -11.80
N VAL A 30 -3.10 -4.35 -10.72
CA VAL A 30 -2.96 -3.67 -9.42
C VAL A 30 -1.52 -3.30 -9.05
N ILE A 31 -0.55 -3.46 -9.97
CA ILE A 31 0.86 -3.14 -9.69
C ILE A 31 1.06 -1.66 -9.35
N ASP A 32 0.30 -0.75 -9.96
CA ASP A 32 0.39 0.68 -9.62
C ASP A 32 -0.16 1.04 -8.24
N GLU A 33 -0.77 0.07 -7.55
CA GLU A 33 -1.28 0.19 -6.19
C GLU A 33 -0.51 -0.67 -5.18
N ILE A 34 0.68 -1.18 -5.56
CA ILE A 34 1.58 -1.85 -4.62
C ILE A 34 1.89 -0.94 -3.43
N PRO A 35 1.99 -1.45 -2.19
CA PRO A 35 2.24 -0.60 -1.01
C PRO A 35 3.45 0.34 -1.18
N MET A 36 4.50 -0.11 -1.85
CA MET A 36 5.72 0.65 -2.13
C MET A 36 5.54 1.83 -3.11
N ALA A 37 4.39 1.96 -3.78
CA ALA A 37 4.07 3.12 -4.60
C ALA A 37 3.65 4.35 -3.78
N TYR A 38 3.26 4.15 -2.52
CA TYR A 38 2.79 5.16 -1.58
C TYR A 38 3.88 5.58 -0.58
N LYS A 39 3.59 6.65 0.17
CA LYS A 39 4.41 7.02 1.33
C LYS A 39 4.14 6.04 2.47
N ASP A 40 5.12 5.88 3.33
CA ASP A 40 4.92 5.20 4.60
C ASP A 40 3.87 5.96 5.43
N ILE A 41 2.81 5.24 5.82
CA ILE A 41 1.71 5.81 6.59
C ILE A 41 2.17 6.29 7.96
N ASP A 42 3.14 5.61 8.58
CA ASP A 42 3.64 5.98 9.91
C ASP A 42 4.37 7.33 9.85
N GLN A 43 5.11 7.59 8.77
CA GLN A 43 5.73 8.90 8.54
C GLN A 43 4.70 10.01 8.33
N VAL A 44 3.61 9.72 7.59
CA VAL A 44 2.53 10.68 7.36
C VAL A 44 1.83 11.02 8.68
N MET A 45 1.48 10.01 9.48
CA MET A 45 0.82 10.21 10.77
C MET A 45 1.73 10.93 11.75
N HIS A 46 3.03 10.60 11.80
CA HIS A 46 4.00 11.31 12.64
C HIS A 46 4.12 12.79 12.28
N ALA A 47 4.03 13.14 10.99
CA ALA A 47 4.06 14.54 10.55
C ALA A 47 2.81 15.34 10.97
N GLN A 48 1.70 14.67 11.28
CA GLN A 48 0.43 15.30 11.69
C GLN A 48 0.18 15.20 13.20
N ARG A 49 1.10 14.63 13.98
CA ARG A 49 0.91 14.28 15.41
C ARG A 49 0.47 15.44 16.34
N GLU A 50 0.71 16.69 15.94
CA GLU A 50 0.29 17.87 16.71
C GLU A 50 -1.17 18.29 16.43
N LEU A 51 -1.76 17.78 15.35
CA LEU A 51 -3.11 18.14 14.86
C LEU A 51 -4.13 17.03 15.05
N VAL A 52 -3.68 15.79 15.27
CA VAL A 52 -4.56 14.62 15.35
C VAL A 52 -4.16 13.70 16.50
N GLU A 53 -5.13 12.95 17.00
CA GLU A 53 -4.94 11.87 17.96
C GLU A 53 -5.19 10.52 17.28
N VAL A 54 -4.28 9.57 17.48
CA VAL A 54 -4.47 8.20 16.98
C VAL A 54 -5.27 7.41 18.00
N LEU A 55 -6.55 7.17 17.71
CA LEU A 55 -7.40 6.35 18.57
C LEU A 55 -7.07 4.86 18.44
N HIS A 56 -6.91 4.38 17.20
CA HIS A 56 -6.65 2.97 16.90
C HIS A 56 -5.77 2.82 15.65
N THR A 57 -4.97 1.76 15.62
CA THR A 57 -4.24 1.31 14.43
C THR A 57 -4.81 -0.01 13.96
N LEU A 58 -5.20 -0.08 12.68
CA LEU A 58 -5.80 -1.27 12.10
C LEU A 58 -4.83 -1.95 11.15
N ARG A 59 -4.79 -3.28 11.18
CA ARG A 59 -4.06 -4.09 10.21
C ARG A 59 -5.02 -4.72 9.21
N GLN A 60 -4.75 -4.48 7.93
CA GLN A 60 -5.46 -5.08 6.81
C GLN A 60 -5.31 -6.62 6.81
N VAL A 61 -6.42 -7.32 6.54
CA VAL A 61 -6.47 -8.78 6.35
C VAL A 61 -7.06 -9.19 5.01
N VAL A 62 -7.97 -8.37 4.47
CA VAL A 62 -8.58 -8.55 3.14
C VAL A 62 -8.63 -7.20 2.43
N CYS A 63 -8.39 -7.20 1.12
CA CYS A 63 -8.58 -6.03 0.25
C CYS A 63 -9.33 -6.42 -1.03
N VAL A 64 -10.54 -5.87 -1.20
CA VAL A 64 -11.37 -6.04 -2.40
C VAL A 64 -11.38 -4.73 -3.17
N LYS A 65 -11.01 -4.79 -4.45
CA LYS A 65 -10.96 -3.64 -5.36
C LYS A 65 -11.95 -3.87 -6.51
N GLY A 66 -12.69 -2.81 -6.85
CA GLY A 66 -13.57 -2.77 -8.04
C GLY A 66 -12.80 -2.65 -9.35
#